data_AF-R6GXQ2-F1
#
_entry.id   AF-R6GXQ2-F1
#
_cell.length_a   1.000
_cell.length_b   1.000
_cell.length_c   1.000
_cell.angle_alpha   90.00
_cell.angle_beta   90.00
_cell.angle_gamma   90.00
#
_symmetry.space_group_name_H-M   'P 1'
#
loop_
_entity.id
_entity.type
_entity.pdbx_description
1 polymer ?
#
loop_
_entity_poly.entity_id
_entity_poly.type
_entity_poly.pdbx_seq_one_letter_code
_entity_poly.pdbx_strand_id
1 'polypeptide(L)'
;MEIDPSPCMITLKDGSSHTLFKFRDFLDLVDQEMGMDAAQWLETHVNQPEEMESDLAYYEAILESNTQAFLDLRKVLQNIHYLIETPWVDKHAVDQSLTNGLAIIKNNI
;
A
#
# COMPACT_ATOMS: atom_id res chain seq x y z
N MET A 1 11.37 16.91 -0.85
CA MET A 1 12.26 16.63 0.29
C MET A 1 13.20 15.57 -0.21
N GLU A 2 14.45 15.93 -0.47
CA GLU A 2 15.47 15.02 -1.00
C GLU A 2 15.81 14.04 0.13
N ILE A 3 15.47 12.77 -0.04
CA ILE A 3 15.77 11.74 0.95
C ILE A 3 17.22 11.36 0.72
N ASP A 4 18.12 11.73 1.63
CA ASP A 4 19.51 11.25 1.62
C ASP A 4 19.51 9.77 2.02
N PRO A 5 19.81 8.84 1.09
CA PRO A 5 19.70 7.41 1.33
C PRO A 5 20.79 6.97 2.31
N SER A 6 20.48 6.95 3.61
CA SER A 6 21.47 6.72 4.66
C SER A 6 22.00 5.27 4.61
N PRO A 7 23.30 5.03 4.30
CA PRO A 7 23.84 3.70 4.06
C PRO A 7 24.05 2.90 5.36
N CYS A 8 24.14 3.57 6.52
CA CYS A 8 24.20 2.87 7.80
C CYS A 8 23.65 3.71 8.96
N MET A 9 22.50 3.28 9.49
CA MET A 9 21.84 3.89 10.64
C MET A 9 21.65 2.82 11.73
N ILE A 10 21.92 3.19 12.97
CA ILE A 10 21.64 2.34 14.13
C ILE A 10 20.54 2.97 14.98
N THR A 11 19.66 2.13 15.53
CA THR A 11 18.68 2.54 16.52
C THR A 11 19.18 2.13 17.90
N LEU A 12 19.31 3.10 18.80
CA LEU A 12 19.70 2.88 20.18
C LEU A 12 18.50 2.39 21.02
N LYS A 13 18.78 1.86 22.21
CA LYS A 13 17.74 1.30 23.10
C LYS A 13 16.71 2.34 23.58
N ASP A 14 17.05 3.62 23.51
CA ASP A 14 16.16 4.74 23.82
C ASP A 14 15.27 5.17 22.63
N GLY A 15 15.36 4.46 21.50
CA GLY A 15 14.62 4.75 20.27
C GLY A 15 15.23 5.85 19.41
N SER A 16 16.35 6.46 19.83
CA SER A 16 17.05 7.43 19.01
C SER A 16 17.76 6.73 17.84
N SER A 17 17.78 7.39 16.68
CA SER A 17 18.50 6.91 15.49
C SER A 17 19.76 7.73 15.27
N HIS A 18 20.87 7.06 15.01
CA HIS A 18 22.15 7.69 14.74
C HIS A 18 22.73 7.18 13.42
N THR A 19 23.10 8.11 12.54
CA THR A 19 23.78 7.80 11.29
C THR A 19 25.25 7.57 11.58
N LEU A 20 25.70 6.32 11.43
CA LEU A 20 27.12 5.97 11.60
C LEU A 20 27.93 6.34 10.37
N PHE A 21 27.29 6.31 9.21
CA PHE A 21 27.94 6.47 7.92
C PHE A 21 27.00 7.16 6.94
N LYS A 22 27.43 8.26 6.32
CA LYS A 22 26.60 8.99 5.35
C LYS A 22 26.76 8.40 3.96
N PHE A 23 25.75 8.60 3.10
CA PHE A 23 25.78 8.07 1.73
C PHE A 23 26.96 8.61 0.94
N ARG A 24 27.25 9.90 1.12
CA ARG A 24 28.42 10.57 0.55
C ARG A 24 29.73 9.86 0.89
N ASP A 25 29.91 9.50 2.16
CA ASP A 25 31.12 8.82 2.63
C ASP A 25 31.25 7.43 1.99
N PHE A 26 30.12 6.77 1.69
CA PHE A 26 30.09 5.50 0.95
C PHE A 26 30.45 5.67 -0.51
N LEU A 27 29.91 6.69 -1.19
CA LEU A 27 30.26 6.98 -2.58
C LEU A 27 31.75 7.26 -2.73
N ASP A 28 32.36 7.98 -1.80
CA ASP A 28 33.80 8.25 -1.80
C ASP A 28 34.63 6.95 -1.69
N LEU A 29 34.19 5.98 -0.86
CA LEU A 29 34.81 4.66 -0.78
C LEU A 29 34.64 3.85 -2.07
N VAL A 30 33.45 3.89 -2.67
CA VAL A 30 33.17 3.19 -3.93
C VAL A 30 34.02 3.77 -5.06
N ASP A 31 34.18 5.10 -5.14
CA ASP A 31 35.08 5.73 -6.10
C ASP A 31 36.53 5.29 -5.86
N GLN A 32 36.99 5.28 -4.61
CA GLN A 32 38.35 4.90 -4.26
C GLN A 32 38.68 3.44 -4.63
N GLU A 33 37.76 2.50 -4.36
CA GLU A 33 38.03 1.06 -4.51
C GLU A 33 37.54 0.49 -5.85
N MET A 34 36.53 1.10 -6.48
CA MET A 34 35.85 0.59 -7.68
C MET A 34 35.81 1.59 -8.85
N GLY A 35 36.16 2.85 -8.61
CA GLY A 35 36.25 3.92 -9.61
C GLY A 35 34.97 4.74 -9.79
N MET A 36 35.15 5.92 -10.37
CA MET A 36 34.13 6.96 -10.56
C MET A 36 32.87 6.45 -11.27
N ASP A 37 33.03 5.59 -12.27
CA ASP A 37 31.91 5.03 -13.02
C ASP A 37 30.98 4.19 -12.12
N ALA A 38 31.55 3.45 -11.17
CA ALA A 38 30.79 2.65 -10.20
C ALA A 38 30.08 3.55 -9.17
N ALA A 39 30.76 4.59 -8.69
CA ALA A 39 30.16 5.56 -7.76
C ALA A 39 28.99 6.32 -8.41
N GLN A 40 29.16 6.78 -9.65
CA GLN A 40 28.13 7.48 -10.40
C GLN A 40 26.94 6.57 -10.74
N TRP A 41 27.20 5.30 -11.10
CA TRP A 41 26.15 4.31 -11.33
C TRP A 41 25.30 4.07 -10.08
N LEU A 42 25.96 3.94 -8.92
CA LEU A 42 25.31 3.72 -7.64
C LEU A 42 24.49 4.93 -7.20
N GLU A 43 25.06 6.14 -7.28
CA GLU A 43 24.33 7.39 -7.00
C GLU A 43 23.08 7.51 -7.88
N THR A 44 23.18 7.14 -9.15
CA THR A 44 22.04 7.18 -10.08
C THR A 44 20.98 6.14 -9.73
N HIS A 45 21.37 4.91 -9.36
CA HIS A 45 20.41 3.83 -9.04
C HIS A 45 19.74 4.02 -7.68
N VAL A 46 20.46 4.46 -6.65
CA VAL A 46 19.87 4.67 -5.32
C VAL A 46 18.92 5.88 -5.31
N ASN A 47 19.16 6.87 -6.18
CA ASN A 47 18.25 8.00 -6.36
C ASN A 47 17.07 7.70 -7.31
N GLN A 48 17.06 6.53 -7.98
CA GLN A 48 15.86 6.05 -8.64
C GLN A 48 14.94 5.48 -7.55
N PRO A 49 13.67 5.90 -7.47
CA PRO A 49 12.72 5.21 -6.63
C PRO A 49 12.67 3.76 -7.13
N GLU A 50 13.09 2.81 -6.29
CA GLU A 50 12.89 1.39 -6.57
C GLU A 50 11.42 1.17 -6.94
N GLU A 51 11.14 0.20 -7.80
CA GLU A 51 9.80 -0.20 -8.26
C GLU A 51 8.78 -0.47 -7.13
N MET A 52 9.21 -0.40 -5.86
CA MET A 52 8.39 -0.30 -4.64
C MET A 52 7.28 0.76 -4.71
N GLU A 53 7.49 1.92 -5.36
CA GLU A 53 6.38 2.89 -5.53
C GLU A 53 5.24 2.31 -6.38
N SER A 54 5.57 1.46 -7.37
CA SER A 54 4.56 0.81 -8.22
C SER A 54 3.83 -0.31 -7.49
N ASP A 55 4.53 -1.08 -6.65
CA ASP A 55 3.93 -2.12 -5.82
C ASP A 55 3.05 -1.52 -4.73
N LEU A 56 3.51 -0.46 -4.06
CA LEU A 56 2.72 0.21 -3.03
C LEU A 56 1.45 0.81 -3.62
N ALA A 57 1.54 1.54 -4.75
CA ALA A 57 0.38 2.10 -5.43
C ALA A 57 -0.60 0.99 -5.88
N TYR A 58 -0.10 -0.14 -6.34
CA TYR A 58 -0.91 -1.31 -6.68
C TYR A 58 -1.63 -1.89 -5.44
N TYR A 59 -0.93 -2.07 -4.33
CA TYR A 59 -1.53 -2.55 -3.08
C TYR A 59 -2.54 -1.55 -2.50
N GLU A 60 -2.26 -0.26 -2.57
CA GLU A 60 -3.18 0.81 -2.16
C GLU A 60 -4.46 0.77 -3.02
N ALA A 61 -4.34 0.62 -4.33
CA ALA A 61 -5.49 0.51 -5.24
C ALA A 61 -6.34 -0.74 -4.95
N ILE A 62 -5.71 -1.90 -4.71
CA ILE A 62 -6.43 -3.12 -4.29
C ILE A 62 -7.14 -2.90 -2.96
N LEU A 63 -6.44 -2.30 -1.99
CA LEU A 63 -6.98 -2.06 -0.66
C LEU A 63 -8.18 -1.12 -0.71
N GLU A 64 -8.11 -0.06 -1.51
CA GLU A 64 -9.21 0.89 -1.73
C GLU A 64 -10.40 0.19 -2.40
N SER A 65 -10.16 -0.57 -3.47
CA SER A 65 -11.19 -1.35 -4.16
C SER A 65 -11.90 -2.33 -3.22
N ASN A 66 -11.13 -3.07 -2.42
CA ASN A 66 -11.67 -4.01 -1.43
C ASN A 66 -12.47 -3.29 -0.34
N THR A 67 -11.95 -2.17 0.15
CA THR A 67 -12.64 -1.34 1.16
C THR A 67 -14.00 -0.88 0.64
N GLN A 68 -14.06 -0.41 -0.61
CA GLN A 68 -15.29 0.02 -1.25
C GLN A 68 -16.28 -1.14 -1.41
N ALA A 69 -15.81 -2.32 -1.87
CA ALA A 69 -16.63 -3.51 -1.98
C ALA A 69 -17.26 -3.94 -0.64
N PHE A 70 -16.49 -3.89 0.46
CA PHE A 70 -17.01 -4.20 1.80
C PHE A 70 -18.04 -3.18 2.28
N LEU A 71 -17.84 -1.88 2.00
CA LEU A 71 -18.81 -0.85 2.32
C LEU A 71 -20.13 -1.06 1.57
N ASP A 72 -20.07 -1.45 0.31
CA ASP A 72 -21.26 -1.71 -0.49
C ASP A 72 -21.98 -3.00 -0.06
N LEU A 73 -21.25 -4.06 0.30
CA LEU A 73 -21.84 -5.24 0.95
C LEU A 73 -22.52 -4.92 2.27
N ARG A 74 -21.91 -4.06 3.09
CA ARG A 74 -22.54 -3.59 4.34
C ARG A 74 -23.87 -2.89 4.06
N LYS A 75 -23.98 -2.06 3.02
CA LYS A 75 -25.24 -1.42 2.63
C LYS A 75 -26.29 -2.45 2.19
N VAL A 76 -25.88 -3.47 1.42
CA VAL A 76 -26.78 -4.57 1.03
C VAL A 76 -27.32 -5.29 2.27
N LEU A 77 -26.47 -5.63 3.23
CA LEU A 77 -26.87 -6.30 4.47
C LEU A 77 -27.81 -5.42 5.31
N GLN A 78 -27.55 -4.11 5.40
CA GLN A 78 -28.44 -3.16 6.07
C GLN A 78 -29.80 -3.07 5.38
N ASN A 79 -29.83 -3.07 4.05
CA ASN A 79 -31.09 -3.06 3.30
C ASN A 79 -31.89 -4.34 3.52
N ILE A 80 -31.23 -5.50 3.47
CA ILE A 80 -31.89 -6.79 3.76
C ILE A 80 -32.43 -6.80 5.18
N HIS A 81 -31.64 -6.33 6.16
CA HIS A 81 -32.08 -6.23 7.55
C HIS A 81 -33.35 -5.38 7.68
N TYR A 82 -33.38 -4.21 7.05
CA TYR A 82 -34.58 -3.38 7.01
C TYR A 82 -35.79 -4.11 6.39
N LEU A 83 -35.59 -4.79 5.26
CA LEU A 83 -36.66 -5.50 4.54
C LEU A 83 -37.22 -6.70 5.31
N ILE A 84 -36.46 -7.32 6.21
CA ILE A 84 -36.92 -8.46 7.01
C ILE A 84 -37.54 -8.05 8.34
N GLU A 85 -37.25 -6.83 8.83
CA GLU A 85 -37.87 -6.27 10.03
C GLU A 85 -39.27 -5.69 9.77
N THR A 86 -39.66 -5.52 8.50
CA THR A 86 -41.01 -5.06 8.17
C THR A 86 -42.07 -6.10 8.55
N PRO A 87 -43.29 -5.67 8.93
CA PRO A 87 -44.38 -6.59 9.28
C PRO A 87 -44.78 -7.54 8.14
N TRP A 88 -44.55 -7.11 6.90
CA TRP A 88 -44.76 -7.89 5.69
C TRP A 88 -43.47 -7.87 4.88
N VAL A 89 -42.83 -9.03 4.77
CA VAL A 89 -41.55 -9.17 4.07
C VAL A 89 -41.78 -9.25 2.57
N ASP A 90 -41.17 -8.32 1.83
CA ASP A 90 -41.09 -8.39 0.37
C ASP A 90 -39.95 -9.31 -0.05
N LYS A 91 -40.29 -10.57 -0.36
CA LYS A 91 -39.33 -11.59 -0.77
C LYS A 91 -38.61 -11.24 -2.07
N HIS A 92 -39.25 -10.52 -2.98
CA HIS A 92 -38.64 -10.11 -4.24
C HIS A 92 -37.57 -9.05 -4.00
N ALA A 93 -37.86 -8.05 -3.16
CA ALA A 93 -36.88 -7.03 -2.79
C ALA A 93 -35.67 -7.62 -2.04
N VAL A 94 -35.89 -8.63 -1.19
CA VAL A 94 -34.81 -9.37 -0.52
C VAL A 94 -33.94 -10.13 -1.52
N ASP A 95 -34.54 -10.86 -2.46
CA ASP A 95 -33.82 -11.65 -3.47
C ASP A 95 -33.01 -10.76 -4.43
N GLN A 96 -33.57 -9.62 -4.81
CA GLN A 96 -32.86 -8.61 -5.59
C GLN A 96 -31.66 -8.03 -4.83
N SER A 97 -31.83 -7.76 -3.53
CA SER A 97 -30.73 -7.27 -2.68
C SER A 97 -29.61 -8.30 -2.55
N LEU A 98 -29.96 -9.58 -2.39
CA LEU A 98 -29.00 -10.70 -2.37
C LEU A 98 -28.24 -10.82 -3.70
N THR A 99 -28.96 -10.72 -4.83
CA THR A 99 -28.37 -10.77 -6.17
C THR A 99 -27.35 -9.64 -6.38
N ASN A 100 -27.69 -8.42 -5.94
CA ASN A 100 -26.77 -7.28 -5.98
C ASN A 100 -25.53 -7.52 -5.11
N GLY A 101 -25.69 -8.10 -3.92
CA GLY A 101 -24.56 -8.47 -3.06
C GLY A 101 -23.63 -9.50 -3.70
N LEU A 102 -24.19 -10.55 -4.33
CA LEU A 102 -23.41 -11.57 -5.05
C LEU A 102 -22.63 -10.97 -6.23
N ALA A 103 -23.20 -9.99 -6.93
CA ALA A 103 -22.50 -9.29 -8.02
C ALA A 103 -21.28 -8.49 -7.51
N ILE A 104 -21.40 -7.84 -6.33
CA ILE A 104 -20.28 -7.10 -5.72
C ILE A 104 -19.13 -8.04 -5.37
N ILE A 105 -19.43 -9.22 -4.80
CA ILE A 105 -18.42 -10.24 -4.47
C ILE A 105 -17.71 -10.69 -5.76
N LYS A 106 -18.47 -11.09 -6.78
CA LYS A 106 -17.89 -11.61 -8.03
C LYS A 106 -17.00 -10.62 -8.77
N ASN A 107 -17.25 -9.32 -8.61
CA ASN A 107 -16.49 -8.28 -9.32
C ASN A 107 -15.25 -7.80 -8.56
N ASN A 108 -15.11 -8.09 -7.26
CA ASN A 108 -14.07 -7.50 -6.40
C ASN A 108 -13.29 -8.52 -5.55
N ILE A 109 -13.76 -9.77 -5.43
CA ILE A 109 -13.14 -10.84 -4.63
C ILE A 109 -12.89 -12.04 -5.55
#